data_AF-A0A967CQZ0-F1
#
_entry.id   AF-A0A967CQZ0-F1
#
_cell.length_a   1.000
_cell.length_b   1.000
_cell.length_c   1.000
_cell.angle_alpha   90.00
_cell.angle_beta   90.00
_cell.angle_gamma   90.00
#
_symmetry.space_group_name_H-M   'P 1'
#
loop_
_entity.id
_entity.type
_entity.pdbx_description
1 polymer ?
#
loop_
_entity_poly.entity_id
_entity_poly.type
_entity_poly.pdbx_seq_one_letter_code
_entity_poly.pdbx_strand_id
1 'polypeptide(L)'
;MRIYFRAGPILSVAGSGARAAIRYRRLLSAGSAVLASALAAGAPARAQSWNLYGGYTSLPTIAFADGPMGTSTGASVYLSMTGSNPTKFVMDTGSTGIIVSPDNFKPGPNDLAVGTGSQFYSSSGLLSTGTFYETNVVINQTPAPGGTPTALATSKVTVLLVTNQTCTIPDRACTPTPPGGTPSGIAYMGVGFDRGASSINPPAANNNTNPFINIVSIAPGVSASMNTLRQGYLITNSGVTLGLSNTTDINGNNPGSNFAVVKLTPNTPNSGQPAPAWQQAPMAITVGGVTGNGQILPDAGIGYSFLTPPPGFALATFPCPNPPGGGNCITPSSGAQVQVFLPGQSTSQPASYSYTLTAGSSSNPLNPNNTVEVIPNGPSIFLNTGRQFFQGFDYLYDPIGGFVGYAWAGAAGAIGQVTPGLSLTGDVSLQDGFSNSLPTFLMGSTTLLQSGSGTISSVISGSGGLTIGSGQVTLTGNNTYTGGTTIASGGILRAGADAAMGAASGGLTFTGGTLHRHRPSPSRDRFRWAWVVARSTPTATTSW
;
A
#
# COMPACT_ATOMS: atom_id res chain seq x y z
N MET A 1 12.12 -5.47 -38.82
CA MET A 1 13.48 -6.04 -38.95
C MET A 1 13.45 -7.43 -38.32
N ARG A 2 13.47 -8.53 -39.11
CA ARG A 2 13.57 -9.89 -38.56
C ARG A 2 15.01 -10.09 -38.06
N ILE A 3 15.22 -10.08 -36.75
CA ILE A 3 16.50 -10.44 -36.16
C ILE A 3 16.51 -11.95 -35.93
N TYR A 4 17.14 -12.70 -36.83
CA TYR A 4 17.46 -14.10 -36.60
C TYR A 4 18.78 -14.21 -35.84
N PHE A 5 18.79 -14.90 -34.71
CA PHE A 5 20.04 -15.38 -34.11
C PHE A 5 20.53 -16.59 -34.92
N ARG A 6 21.42 -16.36 -35.90
CA ARG A 6 22.17 -17.46 -36.52
C ARG A 6 23.24 -17.94 -35.53
N ALA A 7 23.11 -19.18 -35.07
CA ALA A 7 24.26 -19.92 -34.55
C ALA A 7 25.22 -20.19 -35.72
N GLY A 8 26.45 -19.67 -35.64
CA GLY A 8 27.51 -20.03 -36.58
C GLY A 8 27.92 -21.50 -36.40
N PRO A 9 28.49 -22.15 -37.44
CA PRO A 9 28.86 -23.55 -37.36
C PRO A 9 29.97 -23.76 -36.32
N ILE A 10 29.81 -24.80 -35.51
CA ILE A 10 30.84 -25.29 -34.60
C ILE A 10 31.97 -25.88 -35.48
N LEU A 11 33.14 -25.23 -35.47
CA LEU A 11 34.36 -25.85 -35.98
C LEU A 11 34.75 -26.98 -35.01
N SER A 12 34.53 -28.23 -35.40
CA SER A 12 35.04 -29.38 -34.66
C SER A 12 36.55 -29.46 -34.84
N VAL A 13 37.32 -29.15 -33.80
CA VAL A 13 38.74 -29.54 -33.74
C VAL A 13 38.77 -30.99 -33.26
N ALA A 14 39.22 -31.88 -34.14
CA ALA A 14 39.44 -33.29 -33.85
C ALA A 14 40.58 -33.42 -32.82
N GLY A 15 40.25 -33.94 -31.63
CA GLY A 15 41.20 -34.43 -30.63
C GLY A 15 41.04 -35.94 -30.50
N SER A 16 42.07 -36.66 -30.90
CA SER A 16 42.18 -38.11 -30.94
C SER A 16 42.34 -38.76 -29.56
N GLY A 17 41.64 -39.89 -29.35
CA GLY A 17 42.17 -41.05 -28.63
C GLY A 17 41.71 -41.26 -27.19
N ALA A 18 40.82 -42.23 -26.97
CA ALA A 18 41.12 -43.47 -26.22
C ALA A 18 39.83 -44.29 -26.02
N ARG A 19 39.97 -45.61 -26.17
CA ARG A 19 38.93 -46.63 -26.25
C ARG A 19 38.43 -47.03 -24.86
N ALA A 20 37.13 -47.30 -24.74
CA ALA A 20 36.61 -48.34 -23.85
C ALA A 20 35.34 -48.94 -24.46
N ALA A 21 35.45 -50.20 -24.89
CA ALA A 21 34.35 -50.99 -25.41
C ALA A 21 33.67 -51.74 -24.26
N ILE A 22 32.35 -51.62 -24.12
CA ILE A 22 31.53 -52.53 -23.32
C ILE A 22 30.35 -52.98 -24.18
N ARG A 23 30.22 -54.31 -24.31
CA ARG A 23 29.27 -55.04 -25.16
C ARG A 23 27.83 -54.90 -24.63
N TYR A 24 26.88 -54.55 -25.49
CA TYR A 24 25.45 -54.70 -25.21
C TYR A 24 24.96 -56.10 -25.64
N ARG A 25 24.49 -56.91 -24.68
CA ARG A 25 23.62 -58.06 -24.95
C ARG A 25 22.17 -57.64 -24.71
N ARG A 26 21.30 -57.92 -25.70
CA ARG A 26 19.84 -57.84 -25.59
C ARG A 26 19.32 -58.89 -24.62
N LEU A 27 18.44 -58.49 -23.71
CA LEU A 27 17.40 -59.35 -23.11
C LEU A 27 16.16 -58.48 -22.89
N LEU A 28 15.05 -58.90 -23.49
CA LEU A 28 13.70 -58.39 -23.30
C LEU A 28 13.14 -58.94 -21.98
N SER A 29 12.51 -58.08 -21.17
CA SER A 29 11.27 -58.39 -20.42
C SER A 29 10.81 -57.19 -19.57
N ALA A 30 9.50 -57.12 -19.40
CA ALA A 30 8.68 -56.02 -18.92
C ALA A 30 8.95 -55.56 -17.46
N GLY A 31 8.62 -54.30 -17.17
CA GLY A 31 8.55 -53.77 -15.81
C GLY A 31 8.25 -52.28 -15.79
N SER A 32 7.01 -51.92 -15.50
CA SER A 32 6.53 -50.55 -15.28
C SER A 32 7.18 -49.87 -14.07
N ALA A 33 7.18 -48.54 -14.10
CA ALA A 33 7.50 -47.57 -13.05
C ALA A 33 8.99 -47.29 -12.77
N VAL A 34 9.50 -46.21 -13.39
CA VAL A 34 10.67 -45.48 -12.89
C VAL A 34 10.21 -44.10 -12.44
N LEU A 35 10.27 -43.91 -11.12
CA LEU A 35 10.19 -42.65 -10.42
C LEU A 35 11.39 -41.78 -10.85
N ALA A 36 11.18 -40.77 -11.70
CA ALA A 36 12.22 -39.79 -12.00
C ALA A 36 12.26 -38.72 -10.90
N SER A 37 12.90 -39.03 -9.78
CA SER A 37 13.30 -38.02 -8.80
C SER A 37 14.50 -37.24 -9.36
N ALA A 38 14.20 -36.14 -10.05
CA ALA A 38 15.22 -35.15 -10.41
C ALA A 38 15.63 -34.38 -9.15
N LEU A 39 16.81 -34.68 -8.64
CA LEU A 39 17.54 -33.85 -7.68
C LEU A 39 17.92 -32.53 -8.38
N ALA A 40 17.02 -31.55 -8.36
CA ALA A 40 17.41 -30.16 -8.56
C ALA A 40 18.18 -29.74 -7.31
N ALA A 41 19.51 -29.58 -7.44
CA ALA A 41 20.31 -28.90 -6.44
C ALA A 41 19.80 -27.45 -6.34
N GLY A 42 18.88 -27.22 -5.42
CA GLY A 42 18.36 -25.89 -5.14
C GLY A 42 19.50 -25.03 -4.63
N ALA A 43 19.86 -23.99 -5.38
CA ALA A 43 20.48 -22.83 -4.79
C ALA A 43 19.60 -22.42 -3.58
N PRO A 44 20.18 -22.01 -2.44
CA PRO A 44 19.38 -21.59 -1.30
C PRO A 44 18.38 -20.56 -1.80
N ALA A 45 17.08 -20.82 -1.59
CA ALA A 45 16.04 -19.87 -1.93
C ALA A 45 16.29 -18.62 -1.10
N ARG A 46 16.92 -17.61 -1.71
CA ARG A 46 17.04 -16.30 -1.08
C ARG A 46 15.62 -15.78 -0.91
N ALA A 47 15.28 -15.32 0.28
CA ALA A 47 14.00 -14.67 0.52
C ALA A 47 13.79 -13.58 -0.53
N GLN A 48 12.64 -13.60 -1.21
CA GLN A 48 12.35 -12.58 -2.21
C GLN A 48 12.24 -11.22 -1.52
N SER A 49 12.75 -10.19 -2.18
CA SER A 49 12.76 -8.86 -1.61
C SER A 49 12.78 -7.76 -2.65
N TRP A 50 12.50 -6.55 -2.22
CA TRP A 50 12.80 -5.32 -2.91
C TRP A 50 13.49 -4.33 -1.97
N ASN A 51 14.19 -3.35 -2.52
CA ASN A 51 15.00 -2.41 -1.76
C ASN A 51 14.54 -0.95 -1.88
N LEU A 52 13.27 -0.67 -2.22
CA LEU A 52 12.81 0.72 -2.32
C LEU A 52 13.02 1.48 -1.01
N TYR A 53 12.83 0.81 0.13
CA TYR A 53 13.06 1.42 1.44
C TYR A 53 14.45 1.17 2.02
N GLY A 54 15.38 0.64 1.22
CA GLY A 54 16.77 0.44 1.60
C GLY A 54 17.50 1.77 1.76
N GLY A 55 18.25 1.93 2.86
CA GLY A 55 18.98 3.16 3.18
C GLY A 55 18.16 4.21 3.95
N TYR A 56 16.85 4.00 4.11
CA TYR A 56 16.01 4.83 4.96
C TYR A 56 15.89 4.24 6.37
N THR A 57 15.56 5.11 7.32
CA THR A 57 15.32 4.81 8.74
C THR A 57 13.87 5.07 9.11
N SER A 58 13.36 4.31 10.07
CA SER A 58 12.11 4.58 10.77
C SER A 58 12.38 5.05 12.20
N LEU A 59 11.41 5.72 12.80
CA LEU A 59 11.40 6.02 14.23
C LEU A 59 10.97 4.76 15.01
N PRO A 60 11.28 4.67 16.32
CA PRO A 60 10.68 3.69 17.20
C PRO A 60 9.15 3.61 17.04
N THR A 61 8.61 2.39 17.08
CA THR A 61 7.16 2.16 17.02
C THR A 61 6.47 2.76 18.25
N ILE A 62 5.45 3.58 17.99
CA ILE A 62 4.55 4.13 19.01
C ILE A 62 3.47 3.08 19.28
N ALA A 63 3.47 2.48 20.46
CA ALA A 63 2.36 1.62 20.89
C ALA A 63 1.07 2.46 21.05
N PHE A 64 -0.09 1.90 20.72
CA PHE A 64 -1.34 2.61 20.96
C PHE A 64 -1.62 2.78 22.45
N ALA A 65 -2.06 3.96 22.84
CA ALA A 65 -2.21 4.37 24.23
C ALA A 65 -3.35 3.67 24.97
N ASP A 66 -4.31 3.09 24.25
CA ASP A 66 -5.40 2.28 24.80
C ASP A 66 -5.20 0.77 24.58
N GLY A 67 -4.02 0.37 24.08
CA GLY A 67 -3.71 -1.01 23.71
C GLY A 67 -4.11 -1.34 22.27
N PRO A 68 -4.03 -2.64 21.88
CA PRO A 68 -4.35 -3.06 20.52
C PRO A 68 -5.78 -2.71 20.10
N MET A 69 -5.95 -2.33 18.84
CA MET A 69 -7.26 -2.10 18.24
C MET A 69 -8.14 -3.34 18.39
N GLY A 70 -9.43 -3.12 18.61
CA GLY A 70 -10.42 -4.18 18.78
C GLY A 70 -11.83 -3.65 18.51
N THR A 71 -12.86 -4.45 18.79
CA THR A 71 -14.25 -4.02 18.56
C THR A 71 -14.62 -2.79 19.39
N SER A 72 -14.11 -2.66 20.62
CA SER A 72 -14.36 -1.54 21.54
C SER A 72 -13.17 -0.62 21.76
N THR A 73 -11.97 -1.00 21.30
CA THR A 73 -10.73 -0.25 21.54
C THR A 73 -10.25 0.36 20.22
N GLY A 74 -10.10 1.68 20.18
CA GLY A 74 -9.59 2.42 19.02
C GLY A 74 -8.07 2.58 19.06
N ALA A 75 -7.48 3.02 17.96
CA ALA A 75 -6.09 3.46 17.95
C ALA A 75 -5.99 4.86 18.54
N SER A 76 -5.09 5.06 19.50
CA SER A 76 -4.80 6.37 20.06
C SER A 76 -3.30 6.57 20.28
N VAL A 77 -2.82 7.80 20.07
CA VAL A 77 -1.43 8.18 20.30
C VAL A 77 -1.37 9.48 21.10
N TYR A 78 -0.27 9.69 21.83
CA TYR A 78 -0.08 10.90 22.61
C TYR A 78 0.45 12.04 21.75
N LEU A 79 -0.28 13.14 21.68
CA LEU A 79 0.18 14.38 21.08
C LEU A 79 0.32 15.47 22.14
N SER A 80 1.25 16.40 21.92
CA SER A 80 1.35 17.64 22.69
C SER A 80 1.30 18.84 21.77
N MET A 81 0.58 19.87 22.19
CA MET A 81 0.44 21.14 21.46
C MET A 81 0.71 22.30 22.41
N THR A 82 0.84 23.50 21.87
CA THR A 82 1.05 24.70 22.68
C THR A 82 -0.01 24.83 23.78
N GLY A 83 0.44 25.02 25.02
CA GLY A 83 -0.41 25.28 26.17
C GLY A 83 -1.21 24.08 26.70
N SER A 84 -0.86 22.85 26.30
CA SER A 84 -1.47 21.62 26.81
C SER A 84 -0.44 20.57 27.26
N ASN A 85 -0.89 19.68 28.15
CA ASN A 85 -0.14 18.47 28.50
C ASN A 85 -0.27 17.43 27.37
N PRO A 86 0.60 16.41 27.31
CA PRO A 86 0.40 15.27 26.43
C PRO A 86 -1.00 14.64 26.62
N THR A 87 -1.79 14.61 25.55
CA THR A 87 -3.17 14.08 25.53
C THR A 87 -3.27 12.96 24.50
N LYS A 88 -4.13 11.96 24.77
CA LYS A 88 -4.45 10.90 23.80
C LYS A 88 -5.33 11.47 22.69
N PHE A 89 -4.92 11.32 21.44
CA PHE A 89 -5.72 11.60 20.28
C PHE A 89 -6.15 10.29 19.63
N VAL A 90 -7.44 10.16 19.32
CA VAL A 90 -7.95 9.04 18.53
C VAL A 90 -7.42 9.18 17.11
N MET A 91 -6.67 8.18 16.66
CA MET A 91 -6.09 8.11 15.33
C MET A 91 -7.11 7.56 14.35
N ASP A 92 -7.27 8.24 13.22
CA ASP A 92 -8.25 7.91 12.19
C ASP A 92 -7.59 7.93 10.80
N THR A 93 -7.42 6.76 10.19
CA THR A 93 -6.93 6.65 8.80
C THR A 93 -8.01 6.97 7.76
N GLY A 94 -9.27 7.05 8.19
CA GLY A 94 -10.42 7.41 7.36
C GLY A 94 -10.56 8.91 7.10
N SER A 95 -9.88 9.76 7.87
CA SER A 95 -9.92 11.23 7.76
C SER A 95 -8.52 11.86 7.72
N THR A 96 -8.45 13.17 7.53
CA THR A 96 -7.21 13.95 7.52
C THR A 96 -7.34 15.16 8.43
N GLY A 97 -6.30 15.53 9.17
CA GLY A 97 -6.31 16.75 9.99
C GLY A 97 -6.66 16.50 11.43
N ILE A 98 -6.22 17.42 12.29
CA ILE A 98 -6.45 17.33 13.73
C ILE A 98 -7.59 18.26 14.11
N ILE A 99 -8.55 17.75 14.88
CA ILE A 99 -9.54 18.57 15.61
C ILE A 99 -9.29 18.48 17.09
N VAL A 100 -9.34 19.62 17.75
CA VAL A 100 -8.98 19.74 19.15
C VAL A 100 -9.82 20.81 19.85
N SER A 101 -10.17 20.56 21.10
CA SER A 101 -10.85 21.55 21.96
C SER A 101 -9.85 22.38 22.79
N PRO A 102 -10.28 23.54 23.35
CA PRO A 102 -9.40 24.46 24.09
C PRO A 102 -8.71 23.91 25.36
N ASP A 103 -9.18 22.79 25.90
CA ASP A 103 -8.51 22.04 26.96
C ASP A 103 -7.20 21.38 26.48
N ASN A 104 -7.08 21.10 25.19
CA ASN A 104 -5.97 20.35 24.58
C ASN A 104 -5.10 21.18 23.62
N PHE A 105 -5.49 22.42 23.31
CA PHE A 105 -4.67 23.35 22.54
C PHE A 105 -5.02 24.80 22.88
N LYS A 106 -4.01 25.59 23.28
CA LYS A 106 -4.13 27.02 23.56
C LYS A 106 -3.08 27.75 22.72
N PRO A 107 -3.47 28.29 21.55
CA PRO A 107 -2.55 28.95 20.63
C PRO A 107 -1.68 29.99 21.35
N GLY A 108 -0.37 29.90 21.16
CA GLY A 108 0.62 30.86 21.63
C GLY A 108 1.08 31.81 20.53
N PRO A 109 2.06 32.68 20.83
CA PRO A 109 2.54 33.69 19.87
C PRO A 109 3.15 33.14 18.56
N ASN A 110 3.57 31.87 18.56
CA ASN A 110 4.18 31.21 17.41
C ASN A 110 3.19 30.40 16.57
N ASP A 111 1.92 30.34 16.98
CA ASP A 111 0.87 29.61 16.27
C ASP A 111 0.13 30.57 15.34
N LEU A 112 0.11 30.25 14.04
CA LEU A 112 -0.44 31.15 13.03
C LEU A 112 -1.92 30.85 12.81
N ALA A 113 -2.80 31.80 13.13
CA ALA A 113 -4.20 31.72 12.75
C ALA A 113 -4.35 31.79 11.22
N VAL A 114 -4.93 30.75 10.63
CA VAL A 114 -5.10 30.60 9.17
C VAL A 114 -6.47 31.11 8.72
N GLY A 115 -7.49 31.01 9.58
CA GLY A 115 -8.86 31.45 9.29
C GLY A 115 -9.90 30.53 9.91
N THR A 116 -11.17 30.92 9.83
CA THR A 116 -12.27 30.08 10.31
C THR A 116 -12.62 28.99 9.31
N GLY A 117 -13.12 27.87 9.81
CA GLY A 117 -13.56 26.76 8.98
C GLY A 117 -14.22 25.66 9.79
N SER A 118 -14.32 24.49 9.16
CA SER A 118 -15.07 23.36 9.67
C SER A 118 -14.45 22.04 9.24
N GLN A 119 -14.74 20.99 9.99
CA GLN A 119 -14.47 19.61 9.62
C GLN A 119 -15.67 18.72 9.91
N PHE A 120 -16.04 17.87 8.94
CA PHE A 120 -17.15 16.94 9.06
C PHE A 120 -16.69 15.48 9.20
N TYR A 121 -17.07 14.83 10.30
CA TYR A 121 -16.88 13.39 10.50
C TYR A 121 -18.19 12.67 10.19
N SER A 122 -18.32 12.17 8.96
CA SER A 122 -19.55 11.54 8.50
C SER A 122 -19.92 10.29 9.31
N SER A 123 -18.94 9.57 9.87
CA SER A 123 -19.13 8.40 10.73
C SER A 123 -19.85 8.75 12.05
N SER A 124 -19.51 9.87 12.68
CA SER A 124 -20.15 10.34 13.93
C SER A 124 -21.26 11.36 13.70
N GLY A 125 -21.48 11.83 12.47
CA GLY A 125 -22.44 12.90 12.17
C GLY A 125 -22.09 14.24 12.82
N LEU A 126 -20.82 14.41 13.20
CA LEU A 126 -20.33 15.62 13.85
C LEU A 126 -19.76 16.61 12.84
N LEU A 127 -20.32 17.81 12.80
CA LEU A 127 -19.71 18.97 12.18
C LEU A 127 -19.03 19.81 13.26
N SER A 128 -17.70 19.87 13.22
CA SER A 128 -16.92 20.74 14.09
C SER A 128 -16.60 22.03 13.35
N THR A 129 -16.83 23.18 13.97
CA THR A 129 -16.43 24.50 13.43
C THR A 129 -15.48 25.20 14.38
N GLY A 130 -14.64 26.08 13.85
CA GLY A 130 -13.62 26.74 14.64
C GLY A 130 -12.65 27.56 13.81
N THR A 131 -11.46 27.76 14.38
CA THR A 131 -10.35 28.47 13.73
C THR A 131 -9.22 27.49 13.46
N PHE A 132 -8.73 27.47 12.22
CA PHE A 132 -7.53 26.74 11.85
C PHE A 132 -6.29 27.49 12.30
N TYR A 133 -5.33 26.75 12.88
CA TYR A 133 -4.01 27.25 13.23
C TYR A 133 -2.93 26.37 12.61
N GLU A 134 -1.92 26.99 11.98
CA GLU A 134 -0.66 26.31 11.71
C GLU A 134 0.17 26.29 13.00
N THR A 135 0.51 25.11 13.48
CA THR A 135 1.21 24.94 14.75
C THR A 135 2.15 23.73 14.70
N ASN A 136 3.06 23.67 15.67
CA ASN A 136 3.86 22.50 15.92
C ASN A 136 3.09 21.52 16.80
N VAL A 137 3.03 20.27 16.35
CA VAL A 137 2.43 19.15 17.06
C VAL A 137 3.54 18.16 17.38
N VAL A 138 3.77 17.94 18.68
CA VAL A 138 4.74 16.94 19.14
C VAL A 138 4.04 15.59 19.20
N ILE A 139 4.58 14.62 18.46
CA ILE A 139 4.18 13.22 18.52
C ILE A 139 5.04 12.55 19.59
N ASN A 140 4.39 11.92 20.56
CA ASN A 140 5.07 11.32 21.71
C ASN A 140 5.06 9.79 21.64
N GLN A 141 6.11 9.20 22.20
CA GLN A 141 6.14 7.79 22.53
C GLN A 141 5.16 7.51 23.68
N THR A 142 4.37 6.45 23.51
CA THR A 142 3.50 5.93 24.56
C THR A 142 4.34 5.39 25.72
N PRO A 143 4.11 5.86 26.95
CA PRO A 143 4.90 5.43 28.10
C PRO A 143 4.49 4.02 28.55
N ALA A 144 5.38 3.39 29.32
CA ALA A 144 4.97 2.26 30.16
C ALA A 144 3.85 2.71 31.15
N PRO A 145 3.03 1.79 31.66
CA PRO A 145 1.99 2.13 32.64
C PRO A 145 2.54 2.95 33.80
N GLY A 146 1.93 4.11 34.06
CA GLY A 146 2.36 5.06 35.11
C GLY A 146 3.52 6.00 34.72
N GLY A 147 4.09 5.87 33.52
CA GLY A 147 5.12 6.77 33.01
C GLY A 147 4.57 8.01 32.29
N THR A 148 5.47 8.92 31.91
CA THR A 148 5.14 10.15 31.18
C THR A 148 5.47 9.99 29.69
N PRO A 149 4.59 10.41 28.76
CA PRO A 149 4.91 10.43 27.33
C PRO A 149 6.16 11.25 27.05
N THR A 150 6.99 10.78 26.13
CA THR A 150 8.24 11.46 25.73
C THR A 150 8.20 11.84 24.27
N ALA A 151 8.72 13.02 23.93
CA ALA A 151 8.72 13.51 22.56
C ALA A 151 9.52 12.57 21.63
N LEU A 152 8.93 12.23 20.49
CA LEU A 152 9.56 11.40 19.46
C LEU A 152 9.91 12.24 18.22
N ALA A 153 8.96 13.03 17.75
CA ALA A 153 9.10 13.89 16.59
C ALA A 153 8.15 15.09 16.68
N THR A 154 8.47 16.16 15.97
CA THR A 154 7.59 17.32 15.83
C THR A 154 7.16 17.45 14.38
N SER A 155 5.87 17.61 14.18
CA SER A 155 5.26 17.91 12.88
C SER A 155 4.75 19.34 12.89
N LYS A 156 4.81 20.00 11.74
CA LYS A 156 4.18 21.30 11.55
C LYS A 156 2.93 21.08 10.73
N VAL A 157 1.74 21.32 11.28
CA VAL A 157 0.46 21.01 10.64
C VAL A 157 -0.60 22.07 10.96
N THR A 158 -1.68 22.04 10.20
CA THR A 158 -2.88 22.84 10.40
C THR A 158 -3.89 22.06 11.24
N VAL A 159 -4.30 22.66 12.36
CA VAL A 159 -5.18 22.08 13.38
C VAL A 159 -6.44 22.93 13.49
N LEU A 160 -7.62 22.30 13.54
CA LEU A 160 -8.87 22.99 13.83
C LEU A 160 -9.06 23.09 15.35
N LEU A 161 -8.89 24.30 15.90
CA LEU A 161 -9.31 24.61 17.26
C LEU A 161 -10.84 24.80 17.25
N VAL A 162 -11.55 23.83 17.80
CA VAL A 162 -13.01 23.76 17.76
C VAL A 162 -13.62 24.78 18.70
N THR A 163 -14.54 25.59 18.18
CA THR A 163 -15.36 26.52 18.96
C THR A 163 -16.81 26.03 19.08
N ASN A 164 -17.27 25.16 18.18
CA ASN A 164 -18.61 24.57 18.24
C ASN A 164 -18.66 23.20 17.55
N GLN A 165 -19.49 22.29 18.06
CA GLN A 165 -19.84 21.01 17.42
C GLN A 165 -21.35 20.88 17.30
N THR A 166 -21.81 20.51 16.11
CA THR A 166 -23.22 20.22 15.84
C THR A 166 -23.41 18.80 15.33
N CYS A 167 -24.51 18.20 15.74
CA CYS A 167 -25.02 16.95 15.20
C CYS A 167 -25.80 17.23 13.93
N THR A 168 -25.33 16.73 12.78
CA THR A 168 -25.95 17.03 11.47
C THR A 168 -26.67 15.84 10.85
N ILE A 169 -26.42 14.63 11.34
CA ILE A 169 -27.12 13.42 10.89
C ILE A 169 -28.13 13.01 11.97
N PRO A 170 -29.45 13.03 11.68
CA PRO A 170 -30.47 12.50 12.58
C PRO A 170 -30.18 11.06 13.00
N ASP A 171 -30.57 10.69 14.22
CA ASP A 171 -30.50 9.34 14.78
C ASP A 171 -29.09 8.74 14.98
N ARG A 172 -28.01 9.47 14.63
CA ARG A 172 -26.65 9.12 15.06
C ARG A 172 -26.38 9.59 16.49
N ALA A 173 -25.78 8.72 17.29
CA ALA A 173 -25.24 9.09 18.58
C ALA A 173 -24.06 10.07 18.40
N CYS A 174 -24.28 11.33 18.78
CA CYS A 174 -23.30 12.40 18.75
C CYS A 174 -23.52 13.35 19.94
N THR A 175 -22.46 14.04 20.35
CA THR A 175 -22.52 14.98 21.48
C THR A 175 -22.21 16.38 20.96
N PRO A 176 -23.20 17.28 20.83
CA PRO A 176 -22.96 18.65 20.39
C PRO A 176 -22.36 19.49 21.52
N THR A 177 -21.82 20.65 21.18
CA THR A 177 -21.44 21.64 22.20
C THR A 177 -22.69 22.12 22.95
N PRO A 178 -22.70 22.12 24.30
CA PRO A 178 -23.83 22.64 25.06
C PRO A 178 -24.12 24.11 24.73
N PRO A 179 -25.39 24.57 24.76
CA PRO A 179 -25.71 25.98 24.56
C PRO A 179 -24.94 26.88 25.53
N GLY A 180 -24.19 27.85 25.00
CA GLY A 180 -23.32 28.75 25.79
C GLY A 180 -22.09 28.08 26.42
N GLY A 181 -21.86 26.79 26.13
CA GLY A 181 -20.71 26.03 26.62
C GLY A 181 -19.47 26.17 25.73
N THR A 182 -18.32 25.78 26.28
CA THR A 182 -17.07 25.62 25.52
C THR A 182 -16.89 24.14 25.17
N PRO A 183 -16.50 23.79 23.93
CA PRO A 183 -16.16 22.41 23.59
C PRO A 183 -15.05 21.87 24.50
N SER A 184 -15.09 20.59 24.87
CA SER A 184 -14.08 19.93 25.69
C SER A 184 -13.99 18.45 25.33
N GLY A 185 -12.86 17.80 25.63
CA GLY A 185 -12.66 16.37 25.36
C GLY A 185 -12.55 15.98 23.89
N ILE A 186 -12.35 16.95 22.98
CA ILE A 186 -12.15 16.70 21.55
C ILE A 186 -10.65 16.54 21.30
N ALA A 187 -10.26 15.36 20.85
CA ALA A 187 -8.89 15.03 20.47
C ALA A 187 -8.91 13.92 19.40
N TYR A 188 -9.04 14.31 18.13
CA TYR A 188 -8.99 13.38 16.99
C TYR A 188 -7.91 13.80 16.01
N MET A 189 -7.21 12.82 15.45
CA MET A 189 -6.19 13.03 14.43
C MET A 189 -6.44 12.16 13.22
N GLY A 190 -6.81 12.82 12.13
CA GLY A 190 -6.88 12.22 10.80
C GLY A 190 -5.48 12.05 10.22
N VAL A 191 -5.11 10.79 9.98
CA VAL A 191 -3.81 10.40 9.39
C VAL A 191 -3.98 9.70 8.04
N GLY A 192 -5.18 9.69 7.48
CA GLY A 192 -5.40 9.25 6.10
C GLY A 192 -4.71 10.17 5.09
N PHE A 193 -4.91 9.87 3.82
CA PHE A 193 -4.51 10.73 2.72
C PHE A 193 -5.73 11.34 2.03
N ASP A 194 -5.55 12.51 1.42
CA ASP A 194 -6.65 13.20 0.74
C ASP A 194 -6.98 12.50 -0.58
N ARG A 195 -8.25 12.12 -0.70
CA ARG A 195 -8.85 11.35 -1.78
C ARG A 195 -9.66 12.23 -2.74
N GLY A 196 -9.46 13.56 -2.69
CA GLY A 196 -10.18 14.54 -3.50
C GLY A 196 -11.53 14.94 -2.92
N ALA A 197 -11.77 14.63 -1.65
CA ALA A 197 -13.02 14.88 -0.92
C ALA A 197 -12.69 15.26 0.53
N SER A 198 -11.94 16.36 0.68
CA SER A 198 -11.58 16.90 2.00
C SER A 198 -12.83 17.10 2.84
N SER A 199 -12.83 16.58 4.06
CA SER A 199 -13.87 16.88 5.05
C SER A 199 -13.70 18.26 5.69
N ILE A 200 -12.63 18.99 5.33
CA ILE A 200 -12.28 20.31 5.83
C ILE A 200 -12.80 21.40 4.87
N ASN A 201 -13.52 22.40 5.40
CA ASN A 201 -14.14 23.49 4.64
C ASN A 201 -14.04 24.88 5.35
N PRO A 202 -13.52 25.93 4.70
CA PRO A 202 -12.75 25.86 3.46
C PRO A 202 -11.51 25.00 3.67
N PRO A 203 -10.90 24.44 2.60
CA PRO A 203 -9.60 23.80 2.72
C PRO A 203 -8.65 24.73 3.46
N ALA A 204 -7.92 24.21 4.45
CA ALA A 204 -6.93 25.00 5.17
C ALA A 204 -5.96 25.66 4.16
N ALA A 205 -5.63 26.94 4.36
CA ALA A 205 -4.82 27.71 3.39
C ALA A 205 -3.45 27.05 3.13
N ASN A 206 -2.94 26.37 4.15
CA ASN A 206 -1.88 25.38 4.14
C ASN A 206 -2.54 24.04 4.46
N ASN A 207 -2.66 23.16 3.48
CA ASN A 207 -3.42 21.93 3.68
C ASN A 207 -2.65 20.87 4.51
N ASN A 208 -1.50 21.22 5.07
CA ASN A 208 -0.61 20.31 5.75
C ASN A 208 -1.33 19.78 7.00
N THR A 209 -1.98 18.63 6.92
CA THR A 209 -2.99 18.21 7.91
C THR A 209 -2.69 16.85 8.51
N ASN A 210 -1.95 16.00 7.82
CA ASN A 210 -1.56 14.70 8.34
C ASN A 210 -0.24 14.82 9.13
N PRO A 211 -0.25 14.67 10.47
CA PRO A 211 0.96 14.83 11.28
C PRO A 211 2.04 13.79 10.99
N PHE A 212 1.70 12.60 10.48
CA PHE A 212 2.69 11.53 10.26
C PHE A 212 3.55 11.73 9.00
N ILE A 213 3.13 12.60 8.08
CA ILE A 213 3.82 12.83 6.81
C ILE A 213 4.27 14.29 6.64
N ASN A 214 4.25 15.05 7.75
CA ASN A 214 4.68 16.43 7.83
C ASN A 214 5.62 16.68 9.03
N ILE A 215 6.47 15.70 9.30
CA ILE A 215 7.49 15.76 10.34
C ILE A 215 8.57 16.78 9.91
N VAL A 216 8.93 17.69 10.81
CA VAL A 216 9.93 18.74 10.59
C VAL A 216 11.16 18.58 11.47
N SER A 217 11.06 17.87 12.59
CA SER A 217 12.21 17.53 13.44
C SER A 217 12.00 16.23 14.21
N ILE A 218 13.11 15.61 14.59
CA ILE A 218 13.17 14.41 15.43
C ILE A 218 13.70 14.82 16.80
N ALA A 219 13.15 14.26 17.87
CA ALA A 219 13.54 14.60 19.23
C ALA A 219 15.00 14.15 19.53
N PRO A 220 15.75 14.90 20.37
CA PRO A 220 17.09 14.51 20.78
C PRO A 220 17.11 13.10 21.41
N GLY A 221 18.13 12.31 21.07
CA GLY A 221 18.31 10.94 21.60
C GLY A 221 17.57 9.84 20.83
N VAL A 222 16.69 10.20 19.88
CA VAL A 222 16.10 9.22 18.96
C VAL A 222 17.12 8.89 17.86
N SER A 223 17.41 7.60 17.66
CA SER A 223 18.41 7.13 16.69
C SER A 223 17.88 7.13 15.25
N ALA A 224 17.51 8.30 14.74
CA ALA A 224 17.07 8.51 13.36
C ALA A 224 17.46 9.93 12.88
N SER A 225 17.47 10.15 11.57
CA SER A 225 17.78 11.45 10.96
C SER A 225 16.68 11.86 9.97
N MET A 226 16.38 13.16 9.90
CA MET A 226 15.47 13.70 8.88
C MET A 226 15.95 13.41 7.45
N ASN A 227 17.27 13.29 7.23
CA ASN A 227 17.83 12.99 5.92
C ASN A 227 17.57 11.55 5.45
N THR A 228 17.37 10.64 6.40
CA THR A 228 17.12 9.22 6.15
C THR A 228 15.67 8.83 6.46
N LEU A 229 14.85 9.75 6.95
CA LEU A 229 13.44 9.51 7.25
C LEU A 229 12.61 9.69 5.97
N ARG A 230 12.24 8.57 5.33
CA ARG A 230 11.25 8.60 4.25
C ARG A 230 9.86 8.76 4.85
N GLN A 231 9.27 9.95 4.71
CA GLN A 231 7.94 10.24 5.27
C GLN A 231 6.89 9.26 4.73
N GLY A 232 6.08 8.75 5.64
CA GLY A 232 5.22 7.59 5.47
C GLY A 232 5.13 6.84 6.80
N TYR A 233 4.26 5.83 6.89
CA TYR A 233 4.06 5.11 8.14
C TYR A 233 3.57 3.68 7.91
N LEU A 234 3.77 2.85 8.93
CA LEU A 234 3.26 1.49 9.03
C LEU A 234 2.40 1.37 10.29
N ILE A 235 1.18 0.88 10.14
CA ILE A 235 0.21 0.64 11.22
C ILE A 235 0.04 -0.87 11.38
N THR A 236 0.17 -1.34 12.61
CA THR A 236 -0.19 -2.69 13.04
C THR A 236 -1.44 -2.63 13.93
N ASN A 237 -1.93 -3.76 14.42
CA ASN A 237 -3.02 -3.75 15.41
C ASN A 237 -2.68 -3.01 16.71
N SER A 238 -1.39 -2.85 17.04
CA SER A 238 -0.94 -2.44 18.39
C SER A 238 -0.10 -1.17 18.40
N GLY A 239 0.26 -0.64 17.24
CA GLY A 239 1.01 0.60 17.17
C GLY A 239 1.26 1.09 15.75
N VAL A 240 1.94 2.23 15.67
CA VAL A 240 2.33 2.90 14.44
C VAL A 240 3.82 3.20 14.42
N THR A 241 4.46 2.93 13.29
CA THR A 241 5.88 3.23 13.03
C THR A 241 5.95 4.35 12.01
N LEU A 242 6.63 5.45 12.35
CA LEU A 242 6.80 6.60 11.48
C LEU A 242 8.10 6.48 10.69
N GLY A 243 8.06 6.79 9.40
CA GLY A 243 9.15 6.56 8.48
C GLY A 243 9.12 5.16 7.87
N LEU A 244 9.41 5.08 6.58
CA LEU A 244 9.49 3.81 5.85
C LEU A 244 10.93 3.32 5.74
N SER A 245 11.16 2.06 6.07
CA SER A 245 12.47 1.40 6.04
C SER A 245 12.31 -0.08 5.70
N ASN A 246 13.42 -0.77 5.45
CA ASN A 246 13.46 -2.23 5.32
C ASN A 246 13.71 -2.93 6.68
N THR A 247 13.26 -2.35 7.79
CA THR A 247 13.27 -3.02 9.10
C THR A 247 11.96 -3.77 9.32
N THR A 248 12.03 -4.89 10.03
CA THR A 248 10.82 -5.63 10.44
C THR A 248 10.00 -4.81 11.43
N ASP A 249 8.68 -4.86 11.29
CA ASP A 249 7.76 -4.35 12.30
C ASP A 249 7.64 -5.29 13.52
N ILE A 250 6.74 -4.95 14.45
CA ILE A 250 6.48 -5.71 15.68
C ILE A 250 5.93 -7.11 15.44
N ASN A 251 5.34 -7.38 14.27
CA ASN A 251 4.85 -8.69 13.86
C ASN A 251 5.92 -9.49 13.08
N GLY A 252 7.11 -8.92 12.89
CA GLY A 252 8.20 -9.54 12.13
C GLY A 252 8.06 -9.34 10.61
N ASN A 253 7.11 -8.54 10.14
CA ASN A 253 6.91 -8.27 8.72
C ASN A 253 7.86 -7.17 8.25
N ASN A 254 8.61 -7.43 7.18
CA ASN A 254 9.50 -6.45 6.57
C ASN A 254 8.84 -5.85 5.31
N PRO A 255 8.69 -4.51 5.21
CA PRO A 255 8.21 -3.84 4.00
C PRO A 255 8.91 -4.30 2.72
N GLY A 256 10.19 -4.65 2.82
CA GLY A 256 11.05 -5.15 1.77
C GLY A 256 10.83 -6.60 1.34
N SER A 257 10.06 -7.43 2.05
CA SER A 257 9.94 -8.87 1.69
C SER A 257 8.59 -9.52 2.01
N ASN A 258 7.81 -8.97 2.93
CA ASN A 258 6.57 -9.58 3.42
C ASN A 258 5.30 -8.85 2.95
N PHE A 259 5.45 -7.63 2.43
CA PHE A 259 4.33 -6.81 2.00
C PHE A 259 3.96 -7.05 0.54
N ALA A 260 2.66 -7.05 0.27
CA ALA A 260 2.09 -6.78 -1.03
C ALA A 260 1.85 -5.27 -1.17
N VAL A 261 2.55 -4.60 -2.09
CA VAL A 261 2.44 -3.15 -2.28
C VAL A 261 1.67 -2.81 -3.55
N VAL A 262 0.88 -1.74 -3.48
CA VAL A 262 -0.03 -1.30 -4.53
C VAL A 262 0.26 0.15 -4.85
N LYS A 263 0.63 0.40 -6.11
CA LYS A 263 0.81 1.75 -6.63
C LYS A 263 -0.57 2.41 -6.78
N LEU A 264 -0.75 3.52 -6.08
CA LEU A 264 -1.94 4.36 -6.16
C LEU A 264 -1.90 5.24 -7.42
N THR A 265 -3.08 5.54 -7.94
CA THR A 265 -3.29 6.52 -9.02
C THR A 265 -3.19 7.94 -8.46
N PRO A 266 -2.46 8.86 -9.12
CA PRO A 266 -2.41 10.27 -8.70
C PRO A 266 -3.80 10.93 -8.66
N ASN A 267 -3.97 11.92 -7.79
CA ASN A 267 -5.17 12.77 -7.72
C ASN A 267 -4.88 14.18 -8.27
N THR A 268 -5.81 14.77 -9.03
CA THR A 268 -5.58 15.95 -9.90
C THR A 268 -6.15 17.27 -9.40
N PRO A 269 -6.64 17.34 -8.16
CA PRO A 269 -6.11 18.42 -7.32
C PRO A 269 -5.13 17.83 -6.32
N ASN A 270 -3.86 18.28 -6.37
CA ASN A 270 -3.06 18.19 -5.15
C ASN A 270 -3.83 19.00 -4.11
N SER A 271 -4.20 18.35 -3.01
CA SER A 271 -4.93 18.99 -1.93
C SER A 271 -4.16 20.16 -1.30
N GLY A 272 -2.89 20.33 -1.68
CA GLY A 272 -1.92 21.29 -1.20
C GLY A 272 -0.76 20.65 -0.41
N GLN A 273 -0.77 19.30 -0.24
CA GLN A 273 0.10 18.62 0.74
C GLN A 273 1.52 18.71 0.19
N PRO A 274 2.55 18.74 1.06
CA PRO A 274 3.93 18.62 0.59
C PRO A 274 4.15 17.33 -0.20
N ALA A 275 3.47 16.25 0.18
CA ALA A 275 3.45 15.01 -0.58
C ALA A 275 2.32 14.99 -1.62
N PRO A 276 2.50 14.28 -2.76
CA PRO A 276 1.44 14.13 -3.76
C PRO A 276 0.14 13.55 -3.18
N ALA A 277 -0.99 14.00 -3.72
CA ALA A 277 -2.30 13.42 -3.41
C ALA A 277 -2.55 12.16 -4.26
N TRP A 278 -3.24 11.18 -3.66
CA TRP A 278 -3.47 9.88 -4.26
C TRP A 278 -4.93 9.47 -4.16
N GLN A 279 -5.43 8.80 -5.20
CA GLN A 279 -6.74 8.16 -5.18
C GLN A 279 -6.75 7.01 -4.17
N GLN A 280 -7.96 6.62 -3.75
CA GLN A 280 -8.15 5.45 -2.90
C GLN A 280 -7.58 4.17 -3.52
N ALA A 281 -7.19 3.24 -2.66
CA ALA A 281 -6.74 1.92 -3.09
C ALA A 281 -7.89 1.16 -3.79
N PRO A 282 -7.63 0.55 -4.96
CA PRO A 282 -8.63 -0.25 -5.64
C PRO A 282 -8.83 -1.60 -4.96
N MET A 283 -10.03 -2.14 -5.09
CA MET A 283 -10.46 -3.43 -4.54
C MET A 283 -11.39 -4.15 -5.53
N ALA A 284 -11.32 -5.47 -5.57
CA ALA A 284 -12.44 -6.30 -6.02
C ALA A 284 -13.16 -6.87 -4.80
N ILE A 285 -14.49 -6.85 -4.80
CA ILE A 285 -15.31 -7.35 -3.69
C ILE A 285 -16.42 -8.25 -4.19
N THR A 286 -16.63 -9.36 -3.49
CA THR A 286 -17.74 -10.29 -3.73
C THR A 286 -18.66 -10.25 -2.51
N VAL A 287 -19.95 -9.96 -2.74
CA VAL A 287 -20.99 -9.93 -1.70
C VAL A 287 -22.10 -10.88 -2.11
N GLY A 288 -22.33 -11.94 -1.33
CA GLY A 288 -23.37 -12.92 -1.63
C GLY A 288 -23.20 -13.59 -3.01
N GLY A 289 -21.96 -13.75 -3.46
CA GLY A 289 -21.62 -14.32 -4.77
C GLY A 289 -21.57 -13.33 -5.93
N VAL A 290 -22.01 -12.07 -5.74
CA VAL A 290 -21.94 -11.02 -6.77
C VAL A 290 -20.64 -10.24 -6.63
N THR A 291 -19.87 -10.15 -7.71
CA THR A 291 -18.56 -9.49 -7.74
C THR A 291 -18.61 -8.14 -8.42
N GLY A 292 -17.89 -7.16 -7.87
CA GLY A 292 -17.64 -5.87 -8.52
C GLY A 292 -16.32 -5.24 -8.11
N ASN A 293 -15.89 -4.22 -8.84
CA ASN A 293 -14.68 -3.47 -8.58
C ASN A 293 -15.02 -2.11 -7.97
N GLY A 294 -14.24 -1.69 -6.99
CA GLY A 294 -14.49 -0.48 -6.23
C GLY A 294 -13.25 -0.01 -5.49
N GLN A 295 -13.47 0.75 -4.43
CA GLN A 295 -12.40 1.30 -3.59
C GLN A 295 -12.51 0.80 -2.15
N ILE A 296 -11.37 0.73 -1.47
CA ILE A 296 -11.30 0.37 -0.05
C ILE A 296 -10.66 1.49 0.77
N LEU A 297 -11.16 1.64 2.00
CA LEU A 297 -10.60 2.49 3.03
C LEU A 297 -10.34 1.65 4.29
N PRO A 298 -9.09 1.24 4.54
CA PRO A 298 -8.66 0.76 5.85
C PRO A 298 -8.81 1.89 6.88
N ASP A 299 -9.75 1.75 7.82
CA ASP A 299 -10.16 2.82 8.73
C ASP A 299 -9.95 2.42 10.19
N ALA A 300 -8.98 3.04 10.87
CA ALA A 300 -8.71 2.81 12.29
C ALA A 300 -9.68 3.53 13.25
N GLY A 301 -10.42 4.52 12.76
CA GLY A 301 -11.25 5.43 13.56
C GLY A 301 -12.58 4.82 13.99
N ILE A 302 -13.10 3.81 13.29
CA ILE A 302 -14.43 3.22 13.54
C ILE A 302 -14.39 1.72 13.83
N GLY A 303 -15.36 1.24 14.61
CA GLY A 303 -15.47 -0.16 15.05
C GLY A 303 -16.50 -0.97 14.28
N TYR A 304 -16.95 -0.42 13.16
CA TYR A 304 -17.99 -0.93 12.28
C TYR A 304 -17.59 -0.62 10.84
N SER A 305 -18.34 -1.13 9.87
CA SER A 305 -18.02 -0.95 8.45
C SER A 305 -19.13 -0.25 7.68
N PHE A 306 -18.78 0.44 6.61
CA PHE A 306 -19.72 0.92 5.61
C PHE A 306 -19.46 0.19 4.29
N LEU A 307 -20.53 -0.34 3.69
CA LEU A 307 -20.46 -1.08 2.44
C LEU A 307 -21.44 -0.50 1.43
N THR A 308 -20.94 -0.06 0.29
CA THR A 308 -21.71 0.04 -0.96
C THR A 308 -21.48 -1.27 -1.74
N PRO A 309 -22.43 -2.22 -1.74
CA PRO A 309 -22.22 -3.53 -2.36
C PRO A 309 -22.31 -3.45 -3.89
N PRO A 310 -21.77 -4.45 -4.61
CA PRO A 310 -22.08 -4.64 -6.02
C PRO A 310 -23.60 -4.79 -6.24
N PRO A 311 -24.17 -4.21 -7.31
CA PRO A 311 -25.59 -4.37 -7.62
C PRO A 311 -25.90 -5.81 -8.01
N GLY A 312 -27.02 -6.36 -7.53
CA GLY A 312 -27.52 -7.68 -7.95
C GLY A 312 -27.68 -8.71 -6.82
N PHE A 313 -27.29 -8.40 -5.58
CA PHE A 313 -27.58 -9.24 -4.41
C PHE A 313 -28.53 -8.51 -3.45
N ALA A 314 -29.65 -9.14 -3.10
CA ALA A 314 -30.58 -8.60 -2.12
C ALA A 314 -30.07 -8.90 -0.70
N LEU A 315 -29.59 -7.86 -0.01
CA LEU A 315 -29.19 -7.95 1.40
C LEU A 315 -30.42 -7.78 2.29
N ALA A 316 -30.62 -8.73 3.22
CA ALA A 316 -31.53 -8.50 4.34
C ALA A 316 -30.86 -7.55 5.32
N THR A 317 -31.58 -6.50 5.72
CA THR A 317 -31.04 -5.44 6.58
C THR A 317 -31.98 -5.12 7.74
N PHE A 318 -31.43 -4.55 8.80
CA PHE A 318 -32.16 -4.08 9.99
C PHE A 318 -31.63 -2.71 10.41
N PRO A 319 -32.42 -1.87 11.11
CA PRO A 319 -31.91 -0.62 11.65
C PRO A 319 -30.66 -0.88 12.47
N CYS A 320 -29.58 -0.19 12.13
CA CYS A 320 -28.31 -0.36 12.80
C CYS A 320 -28.44 -0.09 14.33
N PRO A 321 -27.67 -0.80 15.19
CA PRO A 321 -27.54 -0.40 16.59
C PRO A 321 -26.90 0.99 16.69
N ASN A 322 -26.83 1.61 17.87
CA ASN A 322 -26.12 2.88 18.04
C ASN A 322 -24.83 2.65 18.86
N PRO A 323 -23.64 2.99 18.33
CA PRO A 323 -23.36 3.30 16.91
C PRO A 323 -23.53 2.04 16.03
N PRO A 324 -23.93 2.08 14.73
CA PRO A 324 -23.62 3.07 13.67
C PRO A 324 -24.80 3.92 13.12
N GLY A 325 -24.76 4.30 11.83
CA GLY A 325 -24.97 5.65 11.30
C GLY A 325 -26.35 6.08 10.78
N GLY A 326 -27.43 5.71 11.45
CA GLY A 326 -28.81 6.07 11.07
C GLY A 326 -29.36 5.32 9.84
N GLY A 327 -28.58 4.40 9.29
CA GLY A 327 -28.96 3.53 8.17
C GLY A 327 -29.33 2.10 8.60
N ASN A 328 -29.26 1.18 7.64
CA ASN A 328 -29.56 -0.24 7.88
C ASN A 328 -28.30 -1.10 7.78
N CYS A 329 -28.12 -1.98 8.76
CA CYS A 329 -27.02 -2.92 8.86
C CYS A 329 -27.42 -4.27 8.26
N ILE A 330 -26.46 -4.99 7.67
CA ILE A 330 -26.71 -6.35 7.15
C ILE A 330 -27.12 -7.26 8.29
N THR A 331 -28.26 -7.96 8.15
CA THR A 331 -28.67 -8.96 9.13
C THR A 331 -27.87 -10.25 8.95
N PRO A 332 -27.65 -11.00 10.05
CA PRO A 332 -27.14 -12.36 9.98
C PRO A 332 -27.99 -13.32 9.13
N SER A 333 -29.30 -13.05 8.97
CA SER A 333 -30.19 -13.83 8.11
C SER A 333 -29.91 -13.66 6.62
N SER A 334 -29.13 -12.65 6.23
CA SER A 334 -28.63 -12.54 4.85
C SER A 334 -27.75 -13.73 4.44
N GLY A 335 -27.06 -14.36 5.41
CA GLY A 335 -26.08 -15.41 5.13
C GLY A 335 -24.95 -14.95 4.19
N ALA A 336 -24.79 -13.64 4.01
CA ALA A 336 -23.91 -13.08 2.99
C ALA A 336 -22.45 -13.29 3.40
N GLN A 337 -21.69 -13.91 2.49
CA GLN A 337 -20.23 -13.87 2.56
C GLN A 337 -19.73 -12.61 1.88
N VAL A 338 -18.81 -11.92 2.55
CA VAL A 338 -18.07 -10.79 1.99
C VAL A 338 -16.63 -11.25 1.76
N GLN A 339 -16.15 -11.13 0.53
CA GLN A 339 -14.78 -11.46 0.14
C GLN A 339 -14.14 -10.24 -0.51
N VAL A 340 -12.95 -9.90 -0.05
CA VAL A 340 -12.23 -8.68 -0.43
C VAL A 340 -10.87 -9.06 -1.00
N PHE A 341 -10.51 -8.47 -2.14
CA PHE A 341 -9.24 -8.70 -2.82
C PHE A 341 -8.53 -7.38 -3.13
N LEU A 342 -7.29 -7.25 -2.67
CA LEU A 342 -6.51 -6.01 -2.65
C LEU A 342 -5.21 -6.17 -3.44
N PRO A 343 -5.09 -5.63 -4.66
CA PRO A 343 -6.12 -5.29 -5.64
C PRO A 343 -6.40 -6.44 -6.61
N GLY A 344 -7.66 -6.55 -7.04
CA GLY A 344 -8.08 -7.49 -8.09
C GLY A 344 -8.10 -8.95 -7.64
N GLN A 345 -8.81 -9.80 -8.39
CA GLN A 345 -8.87 -11.25 -8.13
C GLN A 345 -7.76 -12.04 -8.85
N SER A 346 -6.80 -11.37 -9.50
CA SER A 346 -5.80 -11.99 -10.35
C SER A 346 -4.88 -12.91 -9.56
N THR A 347 -4.57 -14.08 -10.11
CA THR A 347 -3.56 -14.98 -9.56
C THR A 347 -2.17 -14.55 -10.03
N SER A 348 -1.17 -14.36 -9.16
CA SER A 348 -1.19 -14.40 -7.68
C SER A 348 -1.80 -13.13 -7.05
N GLN A 349 -2.74 -13.34 -6.12
CA GLN A 349 -3.53 -12.27 -5.47
C GLN A 349 -2.67 -11.55 -4.41
N PRO A 350 -2.47 -10.22 -4.50
CA PRO A 350 -1.55 -9.53 -3.60
C PRO A 350 -2.01 -9.60 -2.14
N ALA A 351 -3.30 -9.41 -1.86
CA ALA A 351 -3.91 -9.73 -0.58
C ALA A 351 -5.40 -10.06 -0.73
N SER A 352 -5.94 -10.88 0.18
CA SER A 352 -7.38 -11.14 0.25
C SER A 352 -7.80 -11.48 1.67
N TYR A 353 -9.06 -11.19 2.01
CA TYR A 353 -9.70 -11.70 3.21
C TYR A 353 -11.19 -11.91 3.00
N SER A 354 -11.81 -12.65 3.91
CA SER A 354 -13.25 -12.84 3.90
C SER A 354 -13.81 -12.90 5.30
N TYR A 355 -15.10 -12.58 5.41
CA TYR A 355 -15.90 -12.84 6.60
C TYR A 355 -17.33 -13.17 6.17
N THR A 356 -18.01 -13.94 7.02
CA THR A 356 -19.41 -14.28 6.81
C THR A 356 -20.24 -13.52 7.84
N LEU A 357 -21.35 -12.95 7.40
CA LEU A 357 -22.30 -12.26 8.24
C LEU A 357 -23.42 -13.24 8.62
N THR A 358 -23.11 -14.21 9.49
CA THR A 358 -24.07 -15.20 10.04
C THR A 358 -24.19 -15.07 11.56
N ALA A 359 -25.32 -15.52 12.12
CA ALA A 359 -25.61 -15.35 13.54
C ALA A 359 -24.64 -16.22 14.33
N GLY A 360 -23.92 -15.63 15.30
CA GLY A 360 -22.91 -16.35 16.09
C GLY A 360 -21.56 -16.58 15.40
N SER A 361 -21.31 -15.99 14.21
CA SER A 361 -20.00 -16.09 13.51
C SER A 361 -18.94 -15.08 13.99
N SER A 362 -18.95 -14.74 15.29
CA SER A 362 -18.01 -13.79 15.89
C SER A 362 -16.57 -14.33 16.02
N SER A 363 -16.29 -15.55 15.54
CA SER A 363 -14.97 -16.17 15.63
C SER A 363 -13.94 -15.59 14.66
N ASN A 364 -14.38 -14.93 13.57
CA ASN A 364 -13.46 -14.26 12.66
C ASN A 364 -13.21 -12.81 13.14
N PRO A 365 -11.99 -12.47 13.60
CA PRO A 365 -11.67 -11.13 14.12
C PRO A 365 -11.72 -10.03 13.05
N LEU A 366 -11.73 -10.39 11.75
CA LEU A 366 -11.94 -9.45 10.64
C LEU A 366 -13.43 -9.11 10.43
N ASN A 367 -14.36 -9.83 11.07
CA ASN A 367 -15.78 -9.46 11.04
C ASN A 367 -15.98 -8.20 11.92
N PRO A 368 -16.60 -7.13 11.41
CA PRO A 368 -16.92 -5.91 12.15
C PRO A 368 -18.08 -6.10 13.14
N ASN A 369 -18.07 -7.21 13.90
CA ASN A 369 -19.10 -7.60 14.85
C ASN A 369 -20.54 -7.52 14.29
N ASN A 370 -20.74 -7.99 13.05
CA ASN A 370 -22.00 -7.92 12.30
C ASN A 370 -22.59 -6.51 12.16
N THR A 371 -21.75 -5.48 12.27
CA THR A 371 -22.13 -4.07 12.17
C THR A 371 -21.62 -3.50 10.85
N VAL A 372 -22.22 -3.96 9.75
CA VAL A 372 -21.94 -3.48 8.39
C VAL A 372 -23.13 -2.68 7.91
N GLU A 373 -23.02 -1.35 7.93
CA GLU A 373 -24.04 -0.47 7.38
C GLU A 373 -24.00 -0.50 5.84
N VAL A 374 -25.16 -0.73 5.22
CA VAL A 374 -25.30 -0.80 3.77
C VAL A 374 -25.66 0.57 3.21
N ILE A 375 -24.93 0.99 2.17
CA ILE A 375 -25.20 2.21 1.40
C ILE A 375 -25.66 1.77 0.00
N PRO A 376 -26.95 1.40 -0.19
CA PRO A 376 -27.42 0.71 -1.40
C PRO A 376 -27.35 1.57 -2.67
N ASN A 377 -27.34 2.90 -2.54
CA ASN A 377 -27.30 3.85 -3.67
C ASN A 377 -26.01 4.70 -3.67
N GLY A 378 -24.92 4.16 -3.14
CA GLY A 378 -23.63 4.85 -3.19
C GLY A 378 -23.16 5.07 -4.64
N PRO A 379 -22.40 6.15 -4.92
CA PRO A 379 -21.99 6.51 -6.28
C PRO A 379 -21.01 5.51 -6.90
N SER A 380 -20.38 4.66 -6.08
CA SER A 380 -19.47 3.59 -6.50
C SER A 380 -19.38 2.50 -5.43
N ILE A 381 -18.98 1.29 -5.83
CA ILE A 381 -18.69 0.19 -4.92
C ILE A 381 -17.56 0.62 -3.97
N PHE A 382 -17.80 0.51 -2.68
CA PHE A 382 -16.93 1.04 -1.65
C PHE A 382 -17.00 0.22 -0.38
N LEU A 383 -15.85 0.03 0.27
CA LEU A 383 -15.76 -0.56 1.60
C LEU A 383 -14.91 0.33 2.51
N ASN A 384 -15.52 0.87 3.55
CA ASN A 384 -14.79 1.26 4.75
C ASN A 384 -14.73 0.05 5.67
N THR A 385 -13.52 -0.41 5.99
CA THR A 385 -13.33 -1.67 6.71
C THR A 385 -13.64 -1.57 8.20
N GLY A 386 -13.49 -0.39 8.80
CA GLY A 386 -13.29 -0.27 10.24
C GLY A 386 -12.00 -0.94 10.73
N ARG A 387 -11.74 -0.79 12.03
CA ARG A 387 -10.45 -1.12 12.63
C ARG A 387 -10.17 -2.60 12.77
N GLN A 388 -11.20 -3.44 12.59
CA GLN A 388 -11.08 -4.89 12.56
C GLN A 388 -10.13 -5.37 11.46
N PHE A 389 -10.00 -4.62 10.37
CA PHE A 389 -9.02 -4.88 9.32
C PHE A 389 -7.60 -5.10 9.87
N PHE A 390 -7.18 -4.29 10.83
CA PHE A 390 -5.83 -4.33 11.38
C PHE A 390 -5.58 -5.56 12.25
N GLN A 391 -6.60 -6.35 12.61
CA GLN A 391 -6.40 -7.65 13.26
C GLN A 391 -5.69 -8.64 12.32
N GLY A 392 -6.00 -8.60 11.03
CA GLY A 392 -5.41 -9.52 10.05
C GLY A 392 -4.27 -8.91 9.24
N PHE A 393 -4.15 -7.59 9.21
CA PHE A 393 -3.22 -6.90 8.31
C PHE A 393 -2.39 -5.82 8.99
N ASP A 394 -1.11 -5.82 8.68
CA ASP A 394 -0.27 -4.63 8.82
C ASP A 394 -0.41 -3.77 7.56
N TYR A 395 -0.50 -2.46 7.75
CA TYR A 395 -0.82 -1.50 6.71
C TYR A 395 0.28 -0.45 6.56
N LEU A 396 0.81 -0.31 5.36
CA LEU A 396 1.83 0.68 5.02
C LEU A 396 1.23 1.77 4.14
N TYR A 397 1.65 3.01 4.35
CA TYR A 397 1.38 4.12 3.43
C TYR A 397 2.66 4.89 3.09
N ASP A 398 2.96 4.99 1.79
CA ASP A 398 4.03 5.79 1.20
C ASP A 398 3.43 6.96 0.40
N PRO A 399 3.35 8.16 0.98
CA PRO A 399 2.81 9.33 0.28
C PRO A 399 3.74 9.85 -0.82
N ILE A 400 5.05 9.58 -0.74
CA ILE A 400 6.06 10.09 -1.69
C ILE A 400 6.01 9.26 -2.97
N GLY A 401 6.04 7.93 -2.83
CA GLY A 401 5.96 6.99 -3.95
C GLY A 401 4.52 6.69 -4.38
N GLY A 402 3.53 7.03 -3.56
CA GLY A 402 2.13 6.69 -3.77
C GLY A 402 1.90 5.20 -3.71
N PHE A 403 2.26 4.57 -2.59
CA PHE A 403 2.00 3.17 -2.34
C PHE A 403 1.16 2.98 -1.09
N VAL A 404 0.31 1.96 -1.11
CA VAL A 404 -0.16 1.30 0.10
C VAL A 404 0.41 -0.11 0.13
N GLY A 405 0.62 -0.67 1.31
CA GLY A 405 1.11 -2.03 1.48
C GLY A 405 0.28 -2.80 2.48
N TYR A 406 0.20 -4.12 2.26
CA TYR A 406 -0.49 -5.06 3.14
C TYR A 406 0.46 -6.21 3.48
N ALA A 407 0.65 -6.49 4.76
CA ALA A 407 1.28 -7.73 5.22
C ALA A 407 0.30 -8.51 6.10
N TRP A 408 0.43 -9.83 6.11
CA TRP A 408 -0.42 -10.67 6.95
C TRP A 408 0.06 -10.62 8.40
N ALA A 409 -0.77 -10.09 9.29
CA ALA A 409 -0.53 -10.09 10.74
C ALA A 409 -1.03 -11.38 11.42
N GLY A 410 -2.02 -12.05 10.81
CA GLY A 410 -2.39 -13.42 11.16
C GLY A 410 -3.06 -13.63 12.52
N ALA A 411 -4.02 -12.79 12.90
CA ALA A 411 -4.85 -13.05 14.07
C ALA A 411 -5.53 -14.43 14.00
N ALA A 412 -5.57 -15.13 15.14
CA ALA A 412 -6.22 -16.42 15.26
C ALA A 412 -7.71 -16.34 14.83
N GLY A 413 -8.14 -17.27 13.98
CA GLY A 413 -9.50 -17.30 13.43
C GLY A 413 -9.74 -16.36 12.25
N ALA A 414 -8.78 -15.49 11.88
CA ALA A 414 -8.88 -14.65 10.70
C ALA A 414 -8.80 -15.49 9.41
N ILE A 415 -9.63 -15.15 8.44
CA ILE A 415 -9.62 -15.80 7.12
C ILE A 415 -9.08 -14.81 6.09
N GLY A 416 -7.80 -14.94 5.77
CA GLY A 416 -7.13 -14.09 4.79
C GLY A 416 -5.72 -14.56 4.48
N GLN A 417 -5.07 -13.86 3.56
CA GLN A 417 -3.74 -14.18 3.06
C GLN A 417 -3.13 -12.96 2.35
N VAL A 418 -1.81 -12.93 2.29
CA VAL A 418 -1.02 -11.97 1.51
C VAL A 418 -0.03 -12.76 0.66
N THR A 419 0.10 -12.40 -0.62
CA THR A 419 1.22 -12.81 -1.46
C THR A 419 2.14 -11.61 -1.67
N PRO A 420 3.35 -11.60 -1.07
CA PRO A 420 4.29 -10.50 -1.24
C PRO A 420 4.58 -10.22 -2.72
N GLY A 421 4.52 -8.96 -3.12
CA GLY A 421 4.49 -8.59 -4.53
C GLY A 421 4.28 -7.10 -4.76
N LEU A 422 4.46 -6.66 -6.00
CA LEU A 422 4.26 -5.27 -6.43
C LEU A 422 3.12 -5.21 -7.44
N SER A 423 2.06 -4.47 -7.16
CA SER A 423 1.01 -4.13 -8.12
C SER A 423 1.22 -2.70 -8.61
N LEU A 424 1.59 -2.54 -9.88
CA LEU A 424 2.02 -1.26 -10.45
C LEU A 424 1.05 -0.72 -11.50
N THR A 425 1.00 0.60 -11.60
CA THR A 425 0.27 1.37 -12.63
C THR A 425 0.83 2.79 -12.67
N GLY A 426 0.67 3.50 -13.79
CA GLY A 426 1.13 4.87 -13.95
C GLY A 426 2.65 5.01 -13.79
N ASP A 427 3.09 6.19 -13.38
CA ASP A 427 4.52 6.47 -13.22
C ASP A 427 5.05 5.95 -11.88
N VAL A 428 6.18 5.25 -11.93
CA VAL A 428 6.86 4.65 -10.79
C VAL A 428 8.32 5.12 -10.77
N SER A 429 8.62 6.02 -9.84
CA SER A 429 9.98 6.54 -9.65
C SER A 429 10.80 5.59 -8.77
N LEU A 430 11.98 5.20 -9.25
CA LEU A 430 12.86 4.22 -8.61
C LEU A 430 14.27 4.79 -8.43
N GLN A 431 14.84 4.54 -7.26
CA GLN A 431 16.19 4.98 -6.90
C GLN A 431 17.28 4.18 -7.62
N ASP A 432 18.46 4.77 -7.80
CA ASP A 432 19.62 4.04 -8.33
C ASP A 432 19.94 2.80 -7.48
N GLY A 433 20.35 1.72 -8.14
CA GLY A 433 20.56 0.42 -7.52
C GLY A 433 19.26 -0.30 -7.11
N PHE A 434 18.08 0.14 -7.57
CA PHE A 434 16.83 -0.56 -7.27
C PHE A 434 16.91 -2.02 -7.69
N SER A 435 16.51 -2.92 -6.81
CA SER A 435 16.52 -4.37 -7.01
C SER A 435 15.23 -4.94 -6.48
N ASN A 436 14.53 -5.70 -7.33
CA ASN A 436 13.32 -6.42 -6.96
C ASN A 436 13.40 -7.89 -7.41
N SER A 437 13.02 -8.79 -6.51
CA SER A 437 12.81 -10.21 -6.79
C SER A 437 11.43 -10.72 -6.35
N LEU A 438 10.54 -9.83 -5.92
CA LEU A 438 9.13 -10.12 -5.65
C LEU A 438 8.32 -10.09 -6.96
N PRO A 439 7.32 -10.98 -7.15
CA PRO A 439 6.43 -10.94 -8.31
C PRO A 439 5.86 -9.54 -8.55
N THR A 440 5.78 -9.14 -9.82
CA THR A 440 5.23 -7.83 -10.20
C THR A 440 4.02 -8.01 -11.12
N PHE A 441 2.95 -7.29 -10.83
CA PHE A 441 1.70 -7.29 -11.59
C PHE A 441 1.41 -5.89 -12.11
N LEU A 442 1.29 -5.74 -13.43
CA LEU A 442 0.94 -4.48 -14.09
C LEU A 442 -0.59 -4.38 -14.18
N MET A 443 -1.19 -3.65 -13.24
CA MET A 443 -2.64 -3.41 -13.20
C MET A 443 -3.10 -2.54 -14.38
N GLY A 444 -2.19 -1.74 -14.91
CA GLY A 444 -2.39 -0.88 -16.07
C GLY A 444 -1.05 -0.47 -16.67
N SER A 445 -1.09 0.40 -17.67
CA SER A 445 0.13 0.97 -18.27
C SER A 445 1.02 1.56 -17.18
N THR A 446 2.27 1.12 -17.13
CA THR A 446 3.24 1.47 -16.09
C THR A 446 4.50 2.01 -16.72
N THR A 447 4.96 3.19 -16.26
CA THR A 447 6.22 3.78 -16.67
C THR A 447 7.23 3.72 -15.53
N LEU A 448 8.33 3.02 -15.74
CA LEU A 448 9.45 2.99 -14.80
C LEU A 448 10.36 4.19 -15.06
N LEU A 449 10.51 5.05 -14.06
CA LEU A 449 11.41 6.20 -14.06
C LEU A 449 12.60 5.90 -13.15
N GLN A 450 13.65 5.31 -13.74
CA GLN A 450 14.83 4.86 -13.00
C GLN A 450 15.87 5.98 -12.94
N SER A 451 16.30 6.40 -11.73
CA SER A 451 17.30 7.47 -11.58
C SER A 451 18.71 7.08 -12.03
N GLY A 452 18.98 5.78 -12.19
CA GLY A 452 20.28 5.24 -12.56
C GLY A 452 20.12 3.86 -13.17
N SER A 453 20.59 2.83 -12.49
CA SER A 453 20.39 1.43 -12.87
C SER A 453 19.48 0.69 -11.88
N GLY A 454 18.66 -0.21 -12.38
CA GLY A 454 17.81 -1.08 -11.57
C GLY A 454 17.67 -2.47 -12.17
N THR A 455 17.28 -3.44 -11.36
CA THR A 455 17.06 -4.85 -11.75
C THR A 455 15.73 -5.37 -11.22
N ILE A 456 14.91 -5.94 -12.10
CA ILE A 456 13.74 -6.73 -11.72
C ILE A 456 14.00 -8.16 -12.19
N SER A 457 14.12 -9.05 -11.22
CA SER A 457 14.54 -10.44 -11.44
C SER A 457 13.40 -11.45 -11.39
N SER A 458 12.24 -11.03 -10.90
CA SER A 458 11.00 -11.80 -10.85
C SER A 458 10.21 -11.73 -12.16
N VAL A 459 9.19 -12.56 -12.26
CA VAL A 459 8.18 -12.48 -13.32
C VAL A 459 7.35 -11.20 -13.14
N ILE A 460 7.24 -10.46 -14.24
CA ILE A 460 6.27 -9.37 -14.43
C ILE A 460 5.09 -9.92 -15.25
N SER A 461 3.88 -9.71 -14.77
CA SER A 461 2.63 -10.23 -15.35
C SER A 461 1.55 -9.13 -15.40
N GLY A 462 0.37 -9.43 -15.97
CA GLY A 462 -0.77 -8.51 -16.03
C GLY A 462 -1.09 -7.99 -17.43
N SER A 463 -2.21 -7.29 -17.58
CA SER A 463 -2.65 -6.76 -18.87
C SER A 463 -1.98 -5.44 -19.24
N GLY A 464 -1.37 -4.74 -18.28
CA GLY A 464 -0.72 -3.45 -18.48
C GLY A 464 0.51 -3.52 -19.40
N GLY A 465 0.77 -2.40 -20.09
CA GLY A 465 2.02 -2.20 -20.84
C GLY A 465 3.14 -1.70 -19.93
N LEU A 466 4.38 -2.02 -20.28
CA LEU A 466 5.58 -1.58 -19.56
C LEU A 466 6.37 -0.55 -20.39
N THR A 467 6.52 0.65 -19.86
CA THR A 467 7.39 1.68 -20.45
C THR A 467 8.66 1.83 -19.60
N ILE A 468 9.82 1.70 -20.23
CA ILE A 468 11.10 2.12 -19.64
C ILE A 468 11.28 3.60 -19.96
N GLY A 469 10.92 4.46 -19.01
CA GLY A 469 10.82 5.91 -19.20
C GLY A 469 12.16 6.64 -19.09
N SER A 470 12.98 6.26 -18.12
CA SER A 470 14.32 6.83 -17.92
C SER A 470 15.25 5.83 -17.26
N GLY A 471 16.56 6.09 -17.32
CA GLY A 471 17.59 5.25 -16.72
C GLY A 471 17.67 3.86 -17.33
N GLN A 472 18.34 2.95 -16.61
CA GLN A 472 18.57 1.58 -17.06
C GLN A 472 17.79 0.58 -16.21
N VAL A 473 16.93 -0.21 -16.85
CA VAL A 473 16.21 -1.31 -16.19
C VAL A 473 16.70 -2.64 -16.77
N THR A 474 17.15 -3.54 -15.90
CA THR A 474 17.51 -4.92 -16.26
C THR A 474 16.36 -5.85 -15.91
N LEU A 475 15.81 -6.55 -16.90
CA LEU A 475 14.78 -7.57 -16.71
C LEU A 475 15.38 -8.95 -16.93
N THR A 476 15.26 -9.84 -15.94
CA THR A 476 15.79 -11.22 -16.04
C THR A 476 14.73 -12.30 -15.93
N GLY A 477 13.50 -11.95 -15.52
CA GLY A 477 12.38 -12.89 -15.43
C GLY A 477 11.77 -13.24 -16.79
N ASN A 478 11.06 -14.36 -16.84
CA ASN A 478 10.21 -14.72 -17.98
C ASN A 478 8.86 -14.00 -17.83
N ASN A 479 8.74 -12.83 -18.43
CA ASN A 479 7.63 -11.93 -18.25
C ASN A 479 6.44 -12.31 -19.15
N THR A 480 5.24 -12.20 -18.60
CA THR A 480 3.99 -12.64 -19.24
C THR A 480 2.97 -11.52 -19.44
N TYR A 481 3.33 -10.27 -19.11
CA TYR A 481 2.42 -9.15 -19.34
C TYR A 481 2.11 -8.96 -20.83
N THR A 482 0.87 -8.58 -21.13
CA THR A 482 0.36 -8.58 -22.51
C THR A 482 0.25 -7.21 -23.14
N GLY A 483 0.39 -6.12 -22.38
CA GLY A 483 0.23 -4.75 -22.89
C GLY A 483 1.43 -4.21 -23.69
N GLY A 484 2.47 -5.03 -23.90
CA GLY A 484 3.65 -4.66 -24.67
C GLY A 484 4.72 -3.91 -23.90
N THR A 485 5.87 -3.72 -24.54
CA THR A 485 7.01 -2.98 -23.99
C THR A 485 7.32 -1.75 -24.83
N THR A 486 7.46 -0.60 -24.19
CA THR A 486 7.96 0.64 -24.80
C THR A 486 9.29 1.05 -24.18
N ILE A 487 10.28 1.40 -24.98
CA ILE A 487 11.54 1.97 -24.50
C ILE A 487 11.57 3.44 -24.95
N ALA A 488 11.31 4.33 -23.99
CA ALA A 488 11.19 5.76 -24.25
C ALA A 488 12.54 6.45 -24.34
N SER A 489 12.54 7.67 -24.88
CA SER A 489 13.73 8.54 -24.87
C SER A 489 14.28 8.68 -23.44
N GLY A 490 15.58 8.42 -23.26
CA GLY A 490 16.24 8.39 -21.95
C GLY A 490 16.19 7.04 -21.22
N GLY A 491 15.38 6.08 -21.71
CA GLY A 491 15.29 4.72 -21.18
C GLY A 491 16.25 3.74 -21.85
N ILE A 492 16.82 2.84 -21.04
CA ILE A 492 17.67 1.73 -21.47
C ILE A 492 17.11 0.43 -20.89
N LEU A 493 16.62 -0.47 -21.73
CA LEU A 493 16.23 -1.82 -21.32
C LEU A 493 17.41 -2.78 -21.49
N ARG A 494 17.74 -3.56 -20.47
CA ARG A 494 18.66 -4.70 -20.55
C ARG A 494 17.87 -6.00 -20.42
N ALA A 495 17.87 -6.82 -21.47
CA ALA A 495 17.14 -8.09 -21.50
C ALA A 495 18.04 -9.22 -22.03
N GLY A 496 17.99 -10.39 -21.38
CA GLY A 496 18.82 -11.54 -21.76
C GLY A 496 18.18 -12.49 -22.78
N ALA A 497 16.85 -12.45 -22.87
CA ALA A 497 16.03 -13.24 -23.77
C ALA A 497 14.74 -12.47 -24.11
N ASP A 498 14.09 -12.83 -25.21
CA ASP A 498 12.85 -12.17 -25.67
C ASP A 498 11.72 -12.28 -24.64
N ALA A 499 11.65 -13.41 -23.92
CA ALA A 499 10.71 -13.63 -22.83
C ALA A 499 10.82 -12.59 -21.69
N ALA A 500 11.94 -11.86 -21.58
CA ALA A 500 12.07 -10.78 -20.60
C ALA A 500 11.33 -9.49 -21.00
N MET A 501 10.81 -9.40 -22.24
CA MET A 501 10.13 -8.22 -22.76
C MET A 501 8.59 -8.37 -22.80
N GLY A 502 8.05 -9.37 -22.11
CA GLY A 502 6.62 -9.64 -22.03
C GLY A 502 6.13 -10.65 -23.08
N ALA A 503 4.82 -10.80 -23.18
CA ALA A 503 4.20 -11.72 -24.14
C ALA A 503 4.48 -11.26 -25.59
N ALA A 504 4.73 -12.23 -26.48
CA ALA A 504 5.00 -11.95 -27.89
C ALA A 504 3.87 -11.15 -28.58
N SER A 505 2.63 -11.28 -28.11
CA SER A 505 1.46 -10.55 -28.62
C SER A 505 1.45 -9.06 -28.25
N GLY A 506 2.21 -8.61 -27.25
CA GLY A 506 2.20 -7.23 -26.77
C GLY A 506 3.03 -6.25 -27.61
N GLY A 507 3.97 -6.75 -28.42
CA GLY A 507 4.85 -5.92 -29.23
C GLY A 507 5.94 -5.17 -28.45
N LEU A 508 6.94 -4.68 -29.19
CA LEU A 508 8.06 -3.88 -28.68
C LEU A 508 8.13 -2.57 -29.48
N THR A 509 8.07 -1.45 -28.77
CA THR A 509 8.07 -0.11 -29.35
C THR A 509 9.26 0.71 -28.85
N PHE A 510 9.86 1.50 -29.73
CA PHE A 510 10.94 2.43 -29.39
C PHE A 510 10.48 3.86 -29.72
N THR A 511 10.52 4.74 -28.72
CA THR A 511 10.24 6.19 -28.90
C THR A 511 11.49 7.02 -28.61
N GLY A 512 12.67 6.46 -28.91
CA GLY A 512 13.99 7.07 -28.73
C GLY A 512 14.91 6.34 -27.74
N GLY A 513 14.42 5.29 -27.08
CA GLY A 513 15.18 4.51 -26.11
C GLY A 513 16.17 3.50 -26.71
N THR A 514 16.88 2.78 -25.85
CA THR A 514 17.89 1.78 -26.25
C THR A 514 17.62 0.40 -25.62
N LEU A 515 17.70 -0.66 -26.44
CA LEU A 515 17.71 -2.05 -25.96
C LEU A 515 19.15 -2.58 -25.95
N HIS A 516 19.56 -3.16 -24.84
CA HIS A 516 20.85 -3.82 -24.66
C HIS A 516 20.64 -5.30 -24.36
N ARG A 517 21.45 -6.16 -24.99
CA ARG A 517 21.50 -7.58 -24.61
C ARG A 517 22.15 -7.71 -23.22
N HIS A 518 21.40 -8.24 -22.25
CA HIS A 518 21.94 -8.61 -20.95
C HIS A 518 22.63 -9.97 -21.07
N ARG A 519 23.93 -10.03 -20.81
CA ARG A 519 24.63 -11.30 -20.56
C ARG A 519 24.86 -11.39 -19.04
N PRO A 520 24.29 -12.37 -18.33
CA PRO A 520 24.74 -12.69 -16.99
C PRO A 520 26.25 -12.91 -17.08
N SER A 521 27.04 -12.18 -16.30
CA SER A 521 28.50 -12.23 -16.42
C SER A 521 28.99 -13.67 -16.39
N PRO A 522 29.66 -14.19 -17.45
CA PRO A 522 30.39 -15.44 -17.34
C PRO A 522 31.71 -15.14 -16.63
N SER A 523 32.08 -15.99 -15.67
CA SER A 523 33.47 -16.17 -15.26
C SER A 523 34.37 -16.17 -16.50
N ARG A 524 35.31 -15.23 -16.56
CA ARG A 524 36.46 -15.11 -17.49
C ARG A 524 36.34 -15.98 -18.75
N ASP A 525 35.83 -15.42 -19.85
CA ASP A 525 36.42 -15.72 -21.16
C ASP A 525 36.12 -14.63 -22.20
N ARG A 526 37.20 -14.22 -22.87
CA ARG A 526 37.28 -13.06 -23.75
C ARG A 526 36.58 -13.35 -25.07
N PHE A 527 35.51 -12.64 -25.42
CA PHE A 527 35.11 -12.45 -26.82
C PHE A 527 34.59 -11.03 -27.06
N ARG A 528 35.13 -10.41 -28.13
CA ARG A 528 34.92 -9.01 -28.53
C ARG A 528 33.52 -8.77 -29.10
N TRP A 529 33.12 -7.51 -28.97
CA TRP A 529 31.79 -6.92 -29.06
C TRP A 529 31.17 -6.88 -30.47
N ALA A 530 29.84 -7.02 -30.51
CA ALA A 530 29.00 -6.35 -31.49
C ALA A 530 27.81 -5.73 -30.73
N TRP A 531 27.81 -4.40 -30.63
CA TRP A 531 26.68 -3.63 -30.12
C TRP A 531 25.58 -3.68 -31.18
N VAL A 532 24.45 -4.33 -30.89
CA VAL A 532 23.23 -4.06 -31.65
C VAL A 532 22.47 -2.99 -30.88
N VAL A 533 22.81 -1.72 -31.15
CA VAL A 533 21.99 -0.59 -30.74
C VAL A 533 20.85 -0.51 -31.75
N ALA A 534 19.69 -1.06 -31.40
CA ALA A 534 18.46 -0.69 -32.09
C ALA A 534 18.06 0.71 -31.58
N ARG A 535 18.42 1.75 -32.34
CA ARG A 535 17.82 3.09 -32.22
C ARG A 535 16.85 3.22 -33.39
N SER A 536 15.56 3.32 -33.14
CA SER A 536 14.62 3.69 -34.20
C SER A 536 14.42 5.21 -34.21
N THR A 537 14.40 5.78 -35.40
CA THR A 537 13.71 7.05 -35.67
C THR A 537 12.21 6.90 -35.39
N PRO A 538 11.48 7.99 -35.10
CA PRO A 538 10.12 7.91 -34.57
C PRO A 538 9.13 7.51 -35.66
N THR A 539 8.93 6.20 -35.86
CA THR A 539 7.77 5.50 -36.50
C THR A 539 8.19 4.10 -36.99
N ALA A 540 8.53 3.19 -36.07
CA ALA A 540 8.71 1.78 -36.42
C ALA A 540 7.98 0.89 -35.41
N THR A 541 6.71 0.60 -35.69
CA THR A 541 5.97 -0.51 -35.07
C THR A 541 6.47 -1.80 -35.72
N THR A 542 7.27 -2.59 -35.01
CA THR A 542 7.60 -3.95 -35.45
C THR A 542 6.66 -4.94 -34.78
N SER A 543 5.74 -5.52 -35.55
CA SER A 543 5.12 -6.80 -35.17
C SER A 543 6.17 -7.90 -35.30
N TRP A 544 6.24 -8.78 -34.30
CA TRP A 544 7.16 -9.91 -34.24
C TRP A 544 6.52 -11.16 -34.82
#